data_AF-A0A1I6KXY8-F1
#
_entry.id   AF-A0A1I6KXY8-F1
#
_cell.length_a   1.000
_cell.length_b   1.000
_cell.length_c   1.000
_cell.angle_alpha   90.00
_cell.angle_beta   90.00
_cell.angle_gamma   90.00
#
_symmetry.space_group_name_H-M   'P 1'
#
loop_
_entity.id
_entity.type
_entity.pdbx_description
1 polymer ?
#
loop_
_entity_poly.entity_id
_entity_poly.type
_entity_poly.pdbx_seq_one_letter_code
_entity_poly.pdbx_strand_id
1 'polypeptide(L)' 'MDQLSIIADGRAPWFVGWGSLALINAGLAQGKNRSGLVWFLLSLVLGPIATLVLVILPKVRSTLF' A
#
# COMPACT_ATOMS: atom_id res chain seq x y z
N MET A 1 6.85 24.69 -21.22
CA MET A 1 7.73 23.49 -21.23
C MET A 1 7.88 22.96 -19.80
N ASP A 2 6.83 23.08 -18.99
CA ASP A 2 6.85 22.94 -17.53
C ASP A 2 6.11 21.68 -17.05
N GLN A 3 5.39 21.01 -17.95
CA GLN A 3 4.71 19.74 -17.64
C GLN A 3 5.68 18.55 -17.65
N LEU A 4 6.79 18.66 -18.38
CA LEU A 4 7.83 17.62 -18.41
C LEU A 4 8.78 17.72 -17.22
N SER A 5 8.90 18.88 -16.57
CA SER A 5 9.75 19.04 -15.37
C SER A 5 9.16 18.35 -14.13
N ILE A 6 7.84 18.28 -13.99
CA ILE A 6 7.17 17.58 -12.87
C ILE A 6 7.57 16.09 -12.77
N ILE A 7 7.79 15.43 -13.91
CA ILE A 7 8.22 14.01 -13.94
C ILE A 7 9.75 13.91 -13.78
N ALA A 8 10.50 14.91 -14.22
CA ALA A 8 11.97 14.92 -14.21
C ALA A 8 12.61 15.41 -12.89
N ASP A 9 11.90 16.21 -12.08
CA ASP A 9 12.43 16.85 -10.87
C ASP A 9 12.59 15.88 -9.67
N GLY A 10 12.31 14.59 -9.83
CA GLY A 10 12.46 13.56 -8.79
C GLY A 10 11.49 13.70 -7.60
N ARG A 11 10.70 14.78 -7.56
CA ARG A 11 9.66 15.06 -6.58
C ARG A 11 8.35 14.44 -7.06
N ALA A 12 8.21 13.13 -6.90
CA ALA A 12 6.91 12.49 -7.08
C ALA A 12 5.91 13.21 -6.15
N PRO A 13 4.74 13.64 -6.67
CA PRO A 13 3.74 14.28 -5.84
C PRO A 13 3.41 13.41 -4.62
N TRP A 14 3.23 14.01 -3.45
CA TRP A 14 2.98 13.30 -2.19
C TRP A 14 1.86 12.26 -2.31
N PHE A 15 0.79 12.58 -3.05
CA PHE A 15 -0.33 11.67 -3.30
C PHE A 15 0.06 10.42 -4.10
N VAL A 16 1.03 10.53 -5.01
CA VAL A 16 1.56 9.39 -5.78
C VAL A 16 2.31 8.46 -4.85
N GLY A 17 3.19 9.01 -3.99
CA GLY A 17 3.89 8.23 -2.97
C GLY A 17 2.94 7.50 -2.03
N TRP A 18 1.86 8.17 -1.60
CA TRP A 18 0.82 7.59 -0.75
C TRP A 18 0.00 6.50 -1.45
N GLY A 19 -0.40 6.74 -2.71
CA GLY A 19 -1.14 5.76 -3.52
C GLY A 19 -0.32 4.52 -3.85
N SER A 20 0.96 4.69 -4.20
CA SER A 20 1.90 3.59 -4.41
C SER A 20 2.08 2.76 -3.15
N LEU A 21 2.22 3.41 -1.98
CA LEU A 21 2.33 2.73 -0.69
C LEU A 21 1.06 1.92 -0.37
N ALA A 22 -0.12 2.48 -0.64
CA ALA A 22 -1.39 1.77 -0.47
C ALA A 22 -1.49 0.53 -1.38
N LEU A 23 -1.03 0.62 -2.63
CA LEU A 23 -1.00 -0.50 -3.56
C LEU A 23 -0.03 -1.61 -3.09
N ILE A 24 1.15 -1.24 -2.62
CA ILE A 24 2.14 -2.18 -2.07
C ILE A 24 1.58 -2.91 -0.84
N ASN A 25 0.90 -2.19 0.05
CA ASN A 25 0.24 -2.76 1.23
C ASN A 25 -0.87 -3.75 0.87
N ALA A 26 -1.61 -3.47 -0.22
CA ALA A 26 -2.61 -4.40 -0.75
C ALA A 26 -1.97 -5.73 -1.19
N GLY A 27 -0.84 -5.68 -1.90
CA GLY A 27 -0.08 -6.87 -2.32
C GLY A 27 0.50 -7.65 -1.13
N LEU A 28 1.09 -6.95 -0.16
CA LEU A 28 1.58 -7.54 1.09
C LEU A 28 0.47 -8.26 1.87
N ALA A 29 -0.74 -7.70 1.88
CA ALA A 29 -1.89 -8.32 2.54
C ALA A 29 -2.34 -9.60 1.85
N GLN A 30 -2.39 -9.62 0.52
CA GLN A 30 -2.70 -10.83 -0.26
C GLN A 30 -1.69 -11.95 0.02
N GLY A 31 -0.39 -11.63 0.07
CA GLY A 31 0.66 -12.59 0.43
C GLY A 31 0.49 -13.22 1.82
N LYS A 32 -0.28 -12.57 2.71
CA LYS A 32 -0.60 -13.03 4.07
C LYS A 32 -2.00 -13.65 4.19
N ASN A 33 -2.62 -14.05 3.08
CA ASN A 33 -3.99 -14.59 2.99
C ASN A 33 -5.05 -13.61 3.54
N ARG A 34 -4.86 -12.30 3.33
CA ARG A 34 -5.84 -11.26 3.68
C ARG A 34 -6.36 -10.57 2.43
N SER A 35 -7.53 -9.96 2.53
CA SER A 35 -8.12 -9.20 1.41
C SER A 35 -7.27 -7.97 1.07
N GLY A 36 -6.62 -7.99 -0.09
CA GLY A 36 -5.81 -6.86 -0.56
C GLY A 36 -6.62 -5.58 -0.75
N LEU A 37 -7.87 -5.67 -1.19
CA LEU A 37 -8.73 -4.50 -1.39
C LEU A 37 -9.06 -3.78 -0.07
N VAL A 38 -9.31 -4.55 1.00
CA VAL A 38 -9.55 -3.98 2.33
C VAL A 38 -8.31 -3.25 2.83
N TRP A 39 -7.12 -3.86 2.64
CA TRP A 39 -5.85 -3.27 3.04
C TRP A 39 -5.40 -2.10 2.16
N PHE A 40 -5.80 -2.07 0.88
CA PHE A 40 -5.64 -0.94 -0.01
C PHE A 40 -6.40 0.28 0.51
N LEU A 41 -7.71 0.12 0.77
CA LEU A 41 -8.57 1.19 1.27
C LEU A 41 -8.15 1.66 2.66
N LEU A 42 -7.79 0.74 3.55
CA LEU A 42 -7.20 1.07 4.85
C LEU A 42 -5.92 1.88 4.71
N SER A 43 -5.03 1.52 3.79
CA SER A 43 -3.78 2.25 3.56
C SER A 43 -4.01 3.59 2.87
N LEU A 44 -5.08 3.76 2.10
CA LEU A 44 -5.44 5.06 1.52
C LEU A 44 -5.78 6.08 2.62
N VAL A 45 -6.38 5.63 3.72
CA VAL A 45 -6.80 6.49 4.86
C VAL A 45 -5.71 6.58 5.93
N LEU A 46 -5.11 5.46 6.31
CA LEU A 46 -4.15 5.37 7.43
C LEU A 46 -2.68 5.46 6.99
N GLY A 47 -2.41 5.31 5.69
CA GLY A 47 -1.07 5.42 5.12
C GLY A 47 -0.05 4.46 5.74
N PRO A 48 1.14 4.95 6.14
CA PRO A 48 2.20 4.15 6.73
C PRO A 48 1.78 3.34 7.95
N ILE A 49 0.77 3.79 8.71
CA ILE A 49 0.29 3.09 9.91
C ILE A 49 -0.34 1.75 9.54
N ALA A 50 -1.08 1.67 8.42
CA ALA A 50 -1.63 0.40 7.93
C ALA A 50 -0.51 -0.61 7.65
N THR A 51 0.63 -0.15 7.14
CA THR A 51 1.82 -0.99 6.89
C THR A 51 2.36 -1.60 8.16
N LEU A 52 2.49 -0.82 9.24
CA LEU A 52 3.03 -1.29 10.52
C LEU A 52 2.13 -2.38 11.11
N VAL A 53 0.82 -2.15 11.11
CA VAL A 53 -0.16 -3.15 11.55
C VAL A 53 -0.07 -4.39 10.67
N LEU A 54 0.00 -4.21 9.35
CA LEU A 54 0.06 -5.32 8.41
C LEU A 54 1.31 -6.17 8.58
N VAL A 55 2.47 -5.56 8.83
CA VAL A 55 3.75 -6.27 9.01
C VAL A 55 3.73 -7.12 10.28
N ILE A 56 3.26 -6.56 11.40
CA ILE A 56 3.24 -7.23 12.71
C ILE A 56 2.24 -8.40 12.73
N LEU A 57 1.12 -8.28 12.01
CA LEU A 57 0.06 -9.30 12.04
C LEU A 57 0.55 -10.65 11.51
N PRO A 58 0.36 -11.79 12.18
CA PRO A 58 0.81 -13.09 11.66
C PRO A 58 0.09 -13.44 10.35
N LYS A 59 0.68 -14.29 9.49
CA LYS A 59 -0.02 -14.77 8.28
C LYS A 59 -1.30 -15.52 8.69
N VAL A 60 -2.43 -15.21 8.05
CA VAL A 60 -3.68 -15.94 8.34
C VAL A 60 -3.49 -17.37 7.83
N ARG A 61 -3.63 -18.34 8.74
CA ARG A 61 -3.66 -19.75 8.38
C ARG A 61 -4.91 -19.97 7.55
N SER A 62 -4.74 -20.33 6.29
CA SER A 62 -5.83 -20.91 5.51
C SER A 62 -6.13 -22.26 6.15
N THR A 63 -7.25 -22.37 6.85
CA THR A 63 -7.81 -23.68 7.22
C THR A 63 -8.39 -24.26 5.95
N LEU A 64 -7.53 -24.84 5.13
CA LEU A 64 -7.96 -25.78 4.11
C LEU A 64 -8.26 -27.09 4.83
N PHE A 65 -9.46 -27.62 4.56
CA PHE A 65 -9.79 -29.02 4.73
C PHE A 65 -8.68 -29.91 4.15
#